data_AF-A0A2A3Z6A3-F1
#
_entry.id   AF-A0A2A3Z6A3-F1
#
_cell.length_a   1.000
_cell.length_b   1.000
_cell.length_c   1.000
_cell.angle_alpha   90.00
_cell.angle_beta   90.00
_cell.angle_gamma   90.00
#
_symmetry.space_group_name_H-M   'P 1'
#
loop_
_entity.id
_entity.type
_entity.pdbx_description
1 polymer ?
#
loop_
_entity_poly.entity_id
_entity_poly.type
_entity_poly.pdbx_seq_one_letter_code
_entity_poly.pdbx_strand_id
1 'polypeptide(L)'
;MTNGPDLFSSDGPDQGLPGPGVGGSSADSGRALDPLAVRMRPRTIAEVVGQDHLTFPGSPLVQLVEASGGDRAGASSVILWGPPGVGKTTLAHVISHAPGRTFVELSAITAGVKDVRQVIENARRERDMYQRTTVLFLDEIHRFSKAQQDALLPAVENRLVVLVAATTENPSFSVISPLLSRSLLLTLRPLDDAAIADLLDRAVVSERGLAGQFELEPAAKDFIVRIAGADARRSLTILEAAAGIAAAQAEFAEAAASDDSVVDTDDDTDADDDDVADEGIEDPTESEDSADTDDSETSPAEGRAILITEAACAEASSETVLRYDKNGDQHYDVVSAFIKSIRGSDVDAALHYLARMIVAGEDPRFIARRVVISAAEDIGMADPQALPIAVAASTAVQNIGMPEGRIPLAEAVTYLAMAPKSNASYRALDAAIADVKNGFSGQVPTHLRDAHYPGAKELGHGEGYKYSHDHPHGVAAQEYLPETLRGKRYYEPTGNGMERSLGERLEMLQRLLRP
;
A
#
# COMPACT_ATOMS: atom_id res chain seq x y z
N MET A 1 -16.72 -35.08 55.96
CA MET A 1 -17.57 -34.59 54.86
C MET A 1 -16.71 -33.73 53.96
N THR A 2 -16.62 -34.12 52.69
CA THR A 2 -16.32 -33.30 51.50
C THR A 2 -15.07 -32.42 51.47
N ASN A 3 -14.01 -33.02 50.91
CA ASN A 3 -13.12 -32.54 49.85
C ASN A 3 -13.21 -31.08 49.37
N GLY A 4 -12.01 -30.47 49.32
CA GLY A 4 -11.58 -29.55 48.28
C GLY A 4 -10.11 -29.16 48.50
N PRO A 5 -9.13 -29.89 47.93
CA PRO A 5 -7.73 -29.51 48.04
C PRO A 5 -7.27 -28.60 46.91
N ASP A 6 -6.51 -27.62 47.36
CA ASP A 6 -5.53 -26.74 46.74
C ASP A 6 -4.99 -27.14 45.34
N LEU A 7 -5.08 -26.21 44.39
CA LEU A 7 -4.82 -26.39 42.96
C LEU A 7 -3.40 -25.95 42.54
N PHE A 8 -2.45 -25.93 43.48
CA PHE A 8 -1.07 -25.52 43.24
C PHE A 8 -0.05 -26.34 44.03
N SER A 9 0.20 -27.60 43.64
CA SER A 9 1.52 -28.23 43.80
C SER A 9 1.58 -29.62 43.16
N SER A 10 2.50 -29.82 42.21
CA SER A 10 3.45 -30.94 42.24
C SER A 10 4.41 -30.92 41.05
N ASP A 11 5.70 -30.97 41.37
CA ASP A 11 6.83 -31.27 40.49
C ASP A 11 6.77 -32.68 39.85
N GLY A 12 7.06 -32.75 38.54
CA GLY A 12 7.76 -33.82 37.76
C GLY A 12 7.14 -35.23 37.64
N PRO A 13 7.58 -36.09 36.68
CA PRO A 13 8.74 -35.97 35.79
C PRO A 13 8.50 -36.27 34.28
N ASP A 14 9.48 -35.85 33.47
CA ASP A 14 9.97 -36.42 32.19
C ASP A 14 9.09 -37.43 31.43
N GLN A 15 8.50 -37.00 30.30
CA GLN A 15 8.10 -37.88 29.21
C GLN A 15 8.42 -37.25 27.84
N GLY A 16 9.52 -37.74 27.25
CA GLY A 16 9.56 -38.20 25.85
C GLY A 16 9.24 -37.20 24.74
N LEU A 17 10.30 -36.68 24.12
CA LEU A 17 10.28 -36.14 22.76
C LEU A 17 9.53 -37.09 21.79
N PRO A 18 8.51 -36.64 21.04
CA PRO A 18 8.02 -37.41 19.92
C PRO A 18 9.05 -37.33 18.78
N GLY A 19 9.58 -38.49 18.39
CA GLY A 19 10.42 -38.66 17.20
C GLY A 19 9.64 -38.37 15.89
N PRO A 20 10.32 -38.39 14.72
CA PRO A 20 9.73 -37.98 13.47
C PRO A 20 8.76 -39.05 12.97
N GLY A 21 7.49 -38.91 13.34
CA GLY A 21 6.39 -39.71 12.82
C GLY A 21 5.94 -39.18 11.46
N VAL A 22 6.02 -40.04 10.45
CA VAL A 22 5.44 -39.85 9.12
C VAL A 22 3.92 -39.65 9.29
N GLY A 23 3.46 -38.41 9.17
CA GLY A 23 2.05 -38.02 9.25
C GLY A 23 1.66 -37.23 8.02
N GLY A 24 1.25 -37.93 6.97
CA GLY A 24 0.48 -37.32 5.88
C GLY A 24 -0.93 -36.98 6.35
N SER A 25 -1.51 -35.94 5.75
CA SER A 25 -2.94 -35.63 5.75
C SER A 25 -3.55 -34.85 6.94
N SER A 26 -2.86 -33.85 7.50
CA SER A 26 -3.52 -32.79 8.31
C SER A 26 -3.06 -31.36 8.04
N ALA A 27 -1.96 -31.15 7.30
CA ALA A 27 -1.47 -29.81 6.94
C ALA A 27 -2.14 -29.23 5.69
N ASP A 28 -2.82 -30.06 4.89
CA ASP A 28 -3.38 -29.64 3.60
C ASP A 28 -4.81 -29.07 3.72
N SER A 29 -5.58 -29.53 4.70
CA SER A 29 -6.91 -29.00 5.01
C SER A 29 -6.90 -27.60 5.64
N GLY A 30 -5.78 -27.20 6.27
CA GLY A 30 -5.60 -25.84 6.80
C GLY A 30 -5.31 -24.78 5.73
N ARG A 31 -4.70 -25.17 4.60
CA ARG A 31 -4.36 -24.24 3.49
C ARG A 31 -5.55 -23.83 2.65
N ALA A 32 -6.64 -24.60 2.67
CA ALA A 32 -7.88 -24.25 1.96
C ALA A 32 -8.55 -22.99 2.54
N LEU A 33 -8.32 -22.69 3.83
CA LEU A 33 -8.85 -21.53 4.54
C LEU A 33 -7.96 -20.27 4.45
N ASP A 34 -6.76 -20.38 3.87
CA ASP A 34 -5.88 -19.22 3.70
C ASP A 34 -6.49 -18.25 2.67
N PRO A 35 -6.39 -16.93 2.90
CA PRO A 35 -6.84 -15.93 1.93
C PRO A 35 -6.19 -16.13 0.57
N LEU A 36 -6.91 -15.83 -0.51
CA LEU A 36 -6.45 -15.98 -1.89
C LEU A 36 -5.09 -15.30 -2.12
N ALA A 37 -4.89 -14.12 -1.54
CA ALA A 37 -3.63 -13.38 -1.62
C ALA A 37 -2.42 -14.13 -1.00
N VAL A 38 -2.65 -15.02 -0.04
CA VAL A 38 -1.64 -15.91 0.54
C VAL A 38 -1.42 -17.13 -0.34
N ARG A 39 -2.50 -17.78 -0.79
CA ARG A 39 -2.43 -18.99 -1.64
C ARG A 39 -1.77 -18.72 -3.00
N MET A 40 -2.03 -17.55 -3.57
CA MET A 40 -1.50 -17.09 -4.86
C MET A 40 -0.06 -16.57 -4.78
N ARG A 41 0.62 -16.62 -3.63
CA ARG A 41 2.02 -16.22 -3.55
C ARG A 41 2.88 -17.01 -4.56
N PRO A 42 3.66 -16.32 -5.41
CA PRO A 42 4.70 -16.93 -6.24
C PRO A 42 5.54 -17.95 -5.48
N ARG A 43 5.74 -19.13 -6.09
CA ARG A 43 6.69 -20.14 -5.60
C ARG A 43 8.07 -19.96 -6.21
N THR A 44 8.14 -19.34 -7.38
CA THR A 44 9.37 -19.13 -8.16
C THR A 44 9.49 -17.68 -8.59
N ILE A 45 10.70 -17.25 -8.97
CA ILE A 45 10.89 -15.89 -9.53
C ILE A 45 10.08 -15.69 -10.82
N ALA A 46 9.94 -16.73 -11.65
CA ALA A 46 9.21 -16.66 -12.90
C ALA A 46 7.71 -16.34 -12.71
N GLU A 47 7.16 -16.64 -11.53
CA GLU A 47 5.78 -16.31 -11.17
C GLU A 47 5.61 -14.85 -10.69
N VAL A 48 6.68 -14.11 -10.44
CA VAL A 48 6.60 -12.73 -9.97
C VAL A 48 6.14 -11.82 -11.11
N VAL A 49 5.13 -10.98 -10.84
CA VAL A 49 4.54 -10.09 -11.84
C VAL A 49 4.93 -8.63 -11.56
N GLY A 50 5.20 -7.85 -12.60
CA GLY A 50 5.40 -6.39 -12.54
C GLY A 50 6.72 -5.93 -11.93
N GLN A 51 7.70 -6.82 -11.76
CA GLN A 51 9.03 -6.51 -11.22
C GLN A 51 10.16 -6.97 -12.17
N ASP A 52 9.94 -6.87 -13.49
CA ASP A 52 10.88 -7.37 -14.51
C ASP A 52 12.29 -6.77 -14.39
N HIS A 53 12.39 -5.53 -13.90
CA HIS A 53 13.67 -4.86 -13.62
C HIS A 53 14.45 -5.50 -12.47
N LEU A 54 13.84 -6.39 -11.69
CA LEU A 54 14.47 -7.15 -10.62
C LEU A 54 14.53 -8.66 -10.91
N THR A 55 13.77 -9.18 -11.89
CA THR A 55 13.64 -10.64 -12.12
C THR A 55 14.35 -11.12 -13.39
N PHE A 56 15.03 -10.25 -14.13
CA PHE A 56 15.80 -10.65 -15.30
C PHE A 56 16.95 -11.63 -14.96
N PRO A 57 17.31 -12.54 -15.89
CA PRO A 57 18.42 -13.49 -15.68
C PRO A 57 19.73 -12.79 -15.31
N GLY A 58 20.34 -13.20 -14.20
CA GLY A 58 21.57 -12.60 -13.68
C GLY A 58 21.37 -11.34 -12.83
N SER A 59 20.14 -10.90 -12.56
CA SER A 59 19.85 -9.84 -11.60
C SER A 59 20.29 -10.23 -10.17
N PRO A 60 20.56 -9.26 -9.27
CA PRO A 60 20.94 -9.58 -7.89
C PRO A 60 19.89 -10.41 -7.13
N LEU A 61 18.60 -10.21 -7.41
CA LEU A 61 17.51 -10.99 -6.83
C LEU A 61 17.54 -12.44 -7.34
N VAL A 62 17.70 -12.64 -8.65
CA VAL A 62 17.80 -13.99 -9.25
C VAL A 62 19.01 -14.72 -8.71
N GLN A 63 20.17 -14.07 -8.66
CA GLN A 63 21.37 -14.66 -8.07
C GLN A 63 21.16 -15.04 -6.60
N LEU A 64 20.40 -14.26 -5.83
CA LEU A 64 20.09 -14.58 -4.44
C LEU A 64 19.22 -15.83 -4.29
N VAL A 65 18.31 -16.09 -5.23
CA VAL A 65 17.41 -17.26 -5.23
C VAL A 65 18.11 -18.50 -5.80
N GLU A 66 18.89 -18.34 -6.86
CA GLU A 66 19.62 -19.43 -7.53
C GLU A 66 20.86 -19.87 -6.73
N ALA A 67 21.45 -18.98 -5.94
CA ALA A 67 22.63 -19.30 -5.15
C ALA A 67 22.33 -20.41 -4.12
N SER A 68 22.99 -21.54 -4.32
CA SER A 68 22.94 -22.67 -3.41
C SER A 68 23.71 -22.36 -2.12
N GLY A 69 23.29 -22.96 -1.01
CA GLY A 69 23.92 -22.81 0.31
C GLY A 69 25.40 -23.23 0.29
N GLY A 70 26.29 -22.29 -0.03
CA GLY A 70 27.73 -22.53 -0.21
C GLY A 70 28.41 -21.52 -1.15
N ASP A 71 27.67 -20.88 -2.05
CA ASP A 71 28.24 -19.94 -3.00
C ASP A 71 28.56 -18.57 -2.37
N ARG A 72 29.84 -18.19 -2.45
CA ARG A 72 30.36 -16.91 -1.93
C ARG A 72 29.72 -15.67 -2.57
N ALA A 73 29.05 -15.83 -3.72
CA ALA A 73 28.42 -14.76 -4.49
C ALA A 73 26.96 -14.44 -4.06
N GLY A 74 26.29 -15.34 -3.32
CA GLY A 74 24.84 -15.25 -3.06
C GLY A 74 24.41 -14.88 -1.64
N ALA A 75 25.32 -14.40 -0.79
CA ALA A 75 25.08 -14.19 0.65
C ALA A 75 24.89 -12.72 1.05
N SER A 76 24.47 -11.86 0.12
CA SER A 76 24.22 -10.45 0.42
C SER A 76 22.86 -10.30 1.09
N SER A 77 22.81 -9.57 2.21
CA SER A 77 21.53 -9.18 2.82
C SER A 77 20.76 -8.26 1.86
N VAL A 78 19.44 -8.26 1.93
CA VAL A 78 18.56 -7.52 1.03
C VAL A 78 17.57 -6.69 1.82
N ILE A 79 17.34 -5.46 1.36
CA ILE A 79 16.26 -4.60 1.81
C ILE A 79 15.34 -4.33 0.62
N LEU A 80 14.10 -4.81 0.74
CA LEU A 80 13.01 -4.61 -0.21
C LEU A 80 12.25 -3.34 0.18
N TRP A 81 12.26 -2.33 -0.70
CA TRP A 81 11.58 -1.07 -0.48
C TRP A 81 10.54 -0.82 -1.56
N GLY A 82 9.32 -0.49 -1.16
CA GLY A 82 8.29 -0.07 -2.10
C GLY A 82 6.92 0.12 -1.44
N PRO A 83 5.95 0.67 -2.17
CA PRO A 83 4.58 0.88 -1.70
C PRO A 83 3.92 -0.42 -1.17
N PRO A 84 2.81 -0.34 -0.40
CA PRO A 84 2.04 -1.55 -0.08
C PRO A 84 1.58 -2.27 -1.36
N GLY A 85 1.34 -3.58 -1.27
CA GLY A 85 0.77 -4.33 -2.38
C GLY A 85 1.69 -4.74 -3.53
N VAL A 86 2.89 -4.18 -3.65
CA VAL A 86 3.79 -4.43 -4.79
C VAL A 86 4.58 -5.74 -4.73
N GLY A 87 4.35 -6.58 -3.70
CA GLY A 87 4.97 -7.91 -3.61
C GLY A 87 6.24 -8.03 -2.76
N LYS A 88 6.50 -7.13 -1.80
CA LYS A 88 7.66 -7.23 -0.88
C LYS A 88 7.72 -8.55 -0.10
N THR A 89 6.66 -8.85 0.66
CA THR A 89 6.54 -10.10 1.43
C THR A 89 6.59 -11.33 0.51
N THR A 90 6.02 -11.21 -0.69
CA THR A 90 6.07 -12.25 -1.72
C THR A 90 7.48 -12.55 -2.21
N LEU A 91 8.25 -11.51 -2.56
CA LEU A 91 9.65 -11.68 -2.97
C LEU A 91 10.49 -12.29 -1.86
N ALA A 92 10.28 -11.85 -0.61
CA ALA A 92 10.96 -12.45 0.53
C ALA A 92 10.63 -13.94 0.69
N HIS A 93 9.38 -14.33 0.43
CA HIS A 93 8.94 -15.72 0.45
C HIS A 93 9.54 -16.56 -0.68
N VAL A 94 9.72 -15.99 -1.88
CA VAL A 94 10.43 -16.70 -2.97
C VAL A 94 11.90 -16.90 -2.59
N ILE A 95 12.53 -15.90 -1.99
CA ILE A 95 13.92 -15.98 -1.49
C ILE A 95 14.06 -17.04 -0.39
N SER A 96 13.04 -17.21 0.45
CA SER A 96 13.10 -18.16 1.56
C SER A 96 13.00 -19.62 1.16
N HIS A 97 12.39 -19.91 0.00
CA HIS A 97 12.20 -21.28 -0.50
C HIS A 97 13.38 -21.77 -1.37
N ALA A 98 14.46 -21.00 -1.46
CA ALA A 98 15.69 -21.44 -2.12
C ALA A 98 16.28 -22.66 -1.38
N PRO A 99 16.72 -23.71 -2.12
CA PRO A 99 17.21 -24.95 -1.53
C PRO A 99 18.45 -24.74 -0.64
N GLY A 100 18.53 -25.50 0.46
CA GLY A 100 19.67 -25.47 1.38
C GLY A 100 19.67 -24.35 2.42
N ARG A 101 18.53 -23.68 2.63
CA ARG A 101 18.37 -22.60 3.61
C ARG A 101 17.30 -22.91 4.65
N THR A 102 17.52 -22.40 5.87
CA THR A 102 16.53 -22.42 6.95
C THR A 102 15.84 -21.06 7.00
N PHE A 103 14.52 -21.01 6.94
CA PHE A 103 13.77 -19.76 7.00
C PHE A 103 13.29 -19.45 8.41
N VAL A 104 13.48 -18.20 8.84
CA VAL A 104 12.95 -17.69 10.10
C VAL A 104 12.32 -16.33 9.84
N GLU A 105 11.05 -16.19 10.20
CA GLU A 105 10.33 -14.92 10.16
C GLU A 105 10.25 -14.32 11.57
N LEU A 106 10.54 -13.02 11.69
CA LEU A 106 10.34 -12.25 12.91
C LEU A 106 9.43 -11.06 12.62
N SER A 107 8.36 -10.91 13.40
CA SER A 107 7.47 -9.76 13.33
C SER A 107 8.14 -8.53 13.96
N ALA A 108 8.31 -7.46 13.18
CA ALA A 108 8.92 -6.23 13.68
C ALA A 108 8.09 -5.51 14.77
N ILE A 109 6.82 -5.88 14.91
CA ILE A 109 5.88 -5.27 15.87
C ILE A 109 6.02 -5.89 17.26
N THR A 110 6.22 -7.20 17.33
CA THR A 110 6.16 -7.96 18.59
C THR A 110 7.51 -8.46 19.06
N ALA A 111 8.49 -8.63 18.17
CA ALA A 111 9.79 -9.19 18.52
C ALA A 111 10.66 -8.18 19.28
N GLY A 112 11.21 -8.58 20.43
CA GLY A 112 12.19 -7.81 21.20
C GLY A 112 13.65 -8.17 20.86
N VAL A 113 14.60 -7.52 21.53
CA VAL A 113 16.04 -7.81 21.38
C VAL A 113 16.39 -9.26 21.76
N LYS A 114 15.66 -9.85 22.72
CA LYS A 114 15.85 -11.24 23.14
C LYS A 114 15.54 -12.21 21.99
N ASP A 115 14.45 -11.97 21.26
CA ASP A 115 14.01 -12.83 20.15
C ASP A 115 15.02 -12.78 19.01
N VAL A 116 15.53 -11.58 18.68
CA VAL A 116 16.61 -11.39 17.71
C VAL A 116 17.85 -12.22 18.10
N ARG A 117 18.30 -12.14 19.35
CA ARG A 117 19.45 -12.92 19.83
C ARG A 117 19.20 -14.43 19.76
N GLN A 118 17.99 -14.87 20.09
CA GLN A 118 17.63 -16.28 20.04
C GLN A 118 17.70 -16.81 18.60
N VAL A 119 17.23 -16.05 17.63
CA VAL A 119 17.34 -16.40 16.20
C VAL A 119 18.81 -16.50 15.78
N ILE A 120 19.66 -15.56 16.22
CA ILE A 120 21.09 -15.57 15.89
C ILE A 120 21.80 -16.80 16.46
N GLU A 121 21.50 -17.17 17.71
CA GLU A 121 22.06 -18.37 18.35
C GLU A 121 21.58 -19.66 17.66
N ASN A 122 20.31 -19.70 17.23
CA ASN A 122 19.78 -20.82 16.44
C ASN A 122 20.48 -20.91 15.08
N ALA A 123 20.63 -19.78 14.38
CA ALA A 123 21.31 -19.71 13.10
C ALA A 123 22.76 -20.18 13.18
N ARG A 124 23.47 -19.85 14.28
CA ARG A 124 24.82 -20.35 14.54
C ARG A 124 24.84 -21.88 14.66
N ARG A 125 23.91 -22.45 15.44
CA ARG A 125 23.79 -23.91 15.59
C ARG A 125 23.48 -24.62 14.27
N GLU A 126 22.54 -24.08 13.50
CA GLU A 126 22.16 -24.60 12.17
C GLU A 126 23.36 -24.63 11.22
N ARG A 127 24.14 -23.55 11.20
CA ARG A 127 25.33 -23.47 10.37
C ARG A 127 26.41 -24.45 10.83
N ASP A 128 26.69 -24.51 12.12
CA ASP A 128 27.80 -25.31 12.65
C ASP A 128 27.49 -26.83 12.58
N MET A 129 26.25 -27.24 12.81
CA MET A 129 25.84 -28.66 12.80
C MET A 129 25.43 -29.17 11.42
N TYR A 130 24.70 -28.36 10.64
CA TYR A 130 24.06 -28.81 9.40
C TYR A 130 24.57 -28.09 8.15
N GLN A 131 25.51 -27.14 8.29
CA GLN A 131 26.00 -26.31 7.19
C GLN A 131 24.87 -25.58 6.44
N ARG A 132 23.78 -25.26 7.16
CA ARG A 132 22.62 -24.54 6.60
C ARG A 132 22.74 -23.05 6.85
N THR A 133 22.42 -22.27 5.82
CA THR A 133 22.35 -20.81 5.95
C THR A 133 20.97 -20.42 6.42
N THR A 134 20.87 -19.54 7.42
CA THR A 134 19.58 -19.03 7.91
C THR A 134 19.20 -17.76 7.15
N VAL A 135 18.01 -17.72 6.58
CA VAL A 135 17.38 -16.52 6.02
C VAL A 135 16.47 -15.94 7.07
N LEU A 136 16.80 -14.75 7.55
CA LEU A 136 15.99 -14.00 8.51
C LEU A 136 15.13 -12.99 7.77
N PHE A 137 13.82 -13.19 7.77
CA PHE A 137 12.87 -12.23 7.24
C PHE A 137 12.32 -11.29 8.31
N LEU A 138 12.34 -10.00 7.98
CA LEU A 138 11.78 -8.93 8.80
C LEU A 138 10.84 -8.09 7.94
N ASP A 139 9.53 -8.20 8.16
CA ASP A 139 8.57 -7.28 7.55
C ASP A 139 8.49 -5.98 8.36
N GLU A 140 8.29 -4.87 7.65
CA GLU A 140 8.25 -3.51 8.21
C GLU A 140 9.41 -3.21 9.17
N ILE A 141 10.66 -3.41 8.70
CA ILE A 141 11.90 -3.15 9.48
C ILE A 141 11.96 -1.73 10.07
N HIS A 142 11.22 -0.78 9.50
CA HIS A 142 11.09 0.57 10.05
C HIS A 142 10.46 0.62 11.45
N ARG A 143 9.78 -0.45 11.88
CA ARG A 143 9.22 -0.61 13.23
C ARG A 143 10.24 -1.10 14.26
N PHE A 144 11.36 -1.66 13.83
CA PHE A 144 12.46 -2.02 14.72
C PHE A 144 13.17 -0.77 15.25
N SER A 145 13.28 -0.69 16.58
CA SER A 145 14.14 0.28 17.26
C SER A 145 15.61 0.10 16.86
N LYS A 146 16.40 1.16 17.01
CA LYS A 146 17.85 1.12 16.75
C LYS A 146 18.56 0.00 17.53
N ALA A 147 18.16 -0.25 18.78
CA ALA A 147 18.75 -1.33 19.59
C ALA A 147 18.48 -2.73 19.03
N GLN A 148 17.30 -2.98 18.44
CA GLN A 148 17.00 -4.24 17.76
C GLN A 148 17.81 -4.37 16.46
N GLN A 149 17.98 -3.28 15.71
CA GLN A 149 18.79 -3.26 14.50
C GLN A 149 20.28 -3.49 14.80
N ASP A 150 20.82 -2.84 15.84
CA ASP A 150 22.21 -3.03 16.28
C ASP A 150 22.47 -4.47 16.71
N ALA A 151 21.47 -5.13 17.32
CA ALA A 151 21.59 -6.54 17.69
C ALA A 151 21.74 -7.50 16.49
N LEU A 152 21.28 -7.10 15.30
CA LEU A 152 21.43 -7.89 14.06
C LEU A 152 22.81 -7.75 13.42
N LEU A 153 23.54 -6.66 13.69
CA LEU A 153 24.79 -6.34 12.99
C LEU A 153 25.82 -7.47 13.05
N PRO A 154 26.14 -8.08 14.22
CA PRO A 154 27.14 -9.14 14.27
C PRO A 154 26.74 -10.35 13.42
N ALA A 155 25.44 -10.64 13.31
CA ALA A 155 24.96 -11.78 12.55
C ALA A 155 25.01 -11.53 11.04
N VAL A 156 24.69 -10.31 10.60
CA VAL A 156 24.79 -9.89 9.20
C VAL A 156 26.27 -9.80 8.77
N GLU A 157 27.13 -9.22 9.61
CA GLU A 157 28.57 -9.07 9.34
C GLU A 157 29.29 -10.40 9.19
N ASN A 158 29.03 -11.33 10.11
CA ASN A 158 29.64 -12.65 10.10
C ASN A 158 28.90 -13.64 9.20
N ARG A 159 27.90 -13.18 8.44
CA ARG A 159 27.06 -13.98 7.54
C ARG A 159 26.46 -15.20 8.24
N LEU A 160 26.12 -15.05 9.52
CA LEU A 160 25.35 -16.05 10.26
C LEU A 160 23.90 -16.08 9.76
N VAL A 161 23.39 -14.93 9.35
CA VAL A 161 22.08 -14.78 8.73
C VAL A 161 22.19 -14.01 7.42
N VAL A 162 21.38 -14.40 6.44
CA VAL A 162 21.06 -13.57 5.29
C VAL A 162 19.79 -12.81 5.66
N LEU A 163 19.93 -11.51 5.91
CA LEU A 163 18.79 -10.66 6.25
C LEU A 163 17.99 -10.36 4.98
N VAL A 164 16.68 -10.58 5.01
CA VAL A 164 15.72 -10.10 4.03
C VAL A 164 14.75 -9.19 4.77
N ALA A 165 14.91 -7.88 4.61
CA ALA A 165 14.05 -6.91 5.26
C ALA A 165 13.10 -6.26 4.25
N ALA A 166 11.86 -5.99 4.65
CA ALA A 166 10.90 -5.24 3.85
C ALA A 166 10.49 -3.95 4.57
N THR A 167 10.26 -2.88 3.81
CA THR A 167 9.73 -1.63 4.36
C THR A 167 8.92 -0.84 3.32
N THR A 168 7.86 -0.20 3.79
CA THR A 168 7.10 0.82 3.04
C THR A 168 7.72 2.22 3.16
N GLU A 169 8.42 2.50 4.26
CA GLU A 169 9.12 3.76 4.50
C GLU A 169 10.51 3.79 3.86
N ASN A 170 11.02 4.99 3.56
CA ASN A 170 12.34 5.17 2.98
C ASN A 170 13.44 4.62 3.94
N PRO A 171 14.22 3.61 3.50
CA PRO A 171 15.21 2.95 4.33
C PRO A 171 16.30 3.86 4.88
N SER A 172 16.63 4.97 4.21
CA SER A 172 17.69 5.87 4.68
C SER A 172 17.36 6.57 5.99
N PHE A 173 16.08 6.65 6.36
CA PHE A 173 15.61 7.24 7.61
C PHE A 173 15.29 6.20 8.68
N SER A 174 14.84 5.02 8.26
CA SER A 174 14.30 3.99 9.16
C SER A 174 15.28 2.86 9.47
N VAL A 175 16.33 2.67 8.66
CA VAL A 175 17.35 1.64 8.86
C VAL A 175 18.71 2.28 9.18
N ILE A 176 19.43 1.73 10.15
CA ILE A 176 20.76 2.22 10.52
C ILE A 176 21.76 2.06 9.37
N SER A 177 22.64 3.05 9.20
CA SER A 177 23.63 3.06 8.12
C SER A 177 24.53 1.81 8.06
N PRO A 178 24.94 1.19 9.19
CA PRO A 178 25.73 -0.05 9.14
C PRO A 178 25.00 -1.25 8.51
N LEU A 179 23.67 -1.37 8.68
CA LEU A 179 22.88 -2.42 8.01
C LEU A 179 22.70 -2.10 6.53
N LEU A 180 22.42 -0.84 6.19
CA LEU A 180 22.28 -0.39 4.81
C LEU A 180 23.56 -0.64 3.99
N SER A 181 24.72 -0.32 4.55
CA SER A 181 26.01 -0.49 3.84
C SER A 181 26.39 -1.96 3.59
N ARG A 182 25.69 -2.91 4.23
CA ARG A 182 25.93 -4.36 4.13
C ARG A 182 24.78 -5.09 3.44
N SER A 183 23.80 -4.34 2.92
CA SER A 183 22.62 -4.88 2.27
C SER A 183 22.43 -4.29 0.88
N LEU A 184 21.90 -5.09 -0.04
CA LEU A 184 21.44 -4.63 -1.34
C LEU A 184 20.05 -4.00 -1.18
N LEU A 185 19.93 -2.74 -1.58
CA LEU A 185 18.64 -2.06 -1.63
C LEU A 185 17.95 -2.35 -2.96
N LEU A 186 16.85 -3.11 -2.92
CA LEU A 186 16.03 -3.41 -4.09
C LEU A 186 14.72 -2.61 -4.00
N THR A 187 14.49 -1.75 -4.99
CA THR A 187 13.29 -0.90 -5.04
C THR A 187 12.24 -1.54 -5.94
N LEU A 188 11.08 -1.85 -5.36
CA LEU A 188 9.92 -2.38 -6.05
C LEU A 188 9.10 -1.23 -6.63
N ARG A 189 8.63 -1.42 -7.86
CA ARG A 189 7.79 -0.44 -8.56
C ARG A 189 6.31 -0.73 -8.30
N PRO A 190 5.42 0.28 -8.34
CA PRO A 190 3.98 0.04 -8.47
C PRO A 190 3.70 -0.90 -9.64
N LEU A 191 2.76 -1.82 -9.46
CA LEU A 191 2.31 -2.70 -10.52
C LEU A 191 1.47 -1.92 -11.53
N ASP A 192 1.70 -2.16 -12.82
CA ASP A 192 0.86 -1.59 -13.87
C ASP A 192 -0.44 -2.41 -14.04
N ASP A 193 -1.37 -1.84 -14.80
CA ASP A 193 -2.68 -2.43 -15.03
C ASP A 193 -2.58 -3.82 -15.70
N ALA A 194 -1.60 -3.99 -16.60
CA ALA A 194 -1.33 -5.26 -17.26
C ALA A 194 -0.84 -6.34 -16.28
N ALA A 195 0.03 -5.97 -15.33
CA ALA A 195 0.50 -6.86 -14.27
C ALA A 195 -0.65 -7.32 -13.35
N ILE A 196 -1.56 -6.41 -12.98
CA ILE A 196 -2.73 -6.77 -12.17
C ILE A 196 -3.67 -7.68 -12.97
N ALA A 197 -3.91 -7.37 -14.25
CA ALA A 197 -4.71 -8.18 -15.15
C ALA A 197 -4.18 -9.63 -15.28
N ASP A 198 -2.87 -9.80 -15.52
CA ASP A 198 -2.23 -11.12 -15.63
C ASP A 198 -2.32 -11.91 -14.31
N LEU A 199 -2.20 -11.22 -13.17
CA LEU A 199 -2.36 -11.84 -11.86
C LEU A 199 -3.79 -12.35 -11.63
N LEU A 200 -4.81 -11.61 -12.08
CA LEU A 200 -6.22 -12.01 -11.95
C LEU A 200 -6.52 -13.22 -12.83
N ASP A 201 -6.10 -13.22 -14.10
CA ASP A 201 -6.28 -14.35 -15.01
C ASP A 201 -5.67 -15.62 -14.43
N ARG A 202 -4.46 -15.49 -13.89
CA ARG A 202 -3.76 -16.59 -13.23
C ARG A 202 -4.48 -17.08 -11.98
N ALA A 203 -5.05 -16.18 -11.18
CA ALA A 203 -5.78 -16.53 -9.97
C ALA A 203 -7.08 -17.29 -10.25
N VAL A 204 -7.78 -16.95 -11.34
CA VAL A 204 -9.02 -17.64 -11.73
C VAL A 204 -8.74 -19.11 -12.10
N VAL A 205 -7.70 -19.35 -12.89
CA VAL A 205 -7.42 -20.68 -13.46
C VAL A 205 -6.59 -21.57 -12.52
N SER A 206 -5.73 -20.98 -11.68
CA SER A 206 -4.81 -21.76 -10.85
C SER A 206 -5.54 -22.63 -9.83
N GLU A 207 -5.10 -23.89 -9.65
CA GLU A 207 -5.56 -24.78 -8.57
C GLU A 207 -5.40 -24.17 -7.16
N ARG A 208 -4.41 -23.29 -6.97
CA ARG A 208 -4.19 -22.55 -5.71
C ARG A 208 -5.10 -21.33 -5.56
N GLY A 209 -5.67 -20.91 -6.68
CA GLY A 209 -6.52 -19.74 -6.80
C GLY A 209 -7.98 -20.12 -6.65
N LEU A 210 -8.75 -19.98 -7.73
CA LEU A 210 -10.16 -20.37 -7.83
C LEU A 210 -10.38 -21.69 -8.59
N ALA A 211 -9.28 -22.38 -8.97
CA ALA A 211 -9.29 -23.73 -9.55
C ALA A 211 -10.19 -23.89 -10.79
N GLY A 212 -10.39 -22.81 -11.57
CA GLY A 212 -11.25 -22.83 -12.75
C GLY A 212 -12.75 -22.99 -12.46
N GLN A 213 -13.18 -22.89 -11.19
CA GLN A 213 -14.59 -22.98 -10.81
C GLN A 213 -15.37 -21.70 -11.15
N PHE A 214 -14.66 -20.61 -11.40
CA PHE A 214 -15.22 -19.30 -11.69
C PHE A 214 -14.72 -18.80 -13.04
N GLU A 215 -15.54 -17.98 -13.70
CA GLU A 215 -15.14 -17.21 -14.87
C GLU A 215 -15.19 -15.72 -14.52
N LEU A 216 -14.16 -14.96 -14.88
CA LEU A 216 -14.11 -13.53 -14.61
C LEU A 216 -14.52 -12.75 -15.86
N GLU A 217 -15.65 -12.04 -15.78
CA GLU A 217 -16.13 -11.21 -16.87
C GLU A 217 -15.11 -10.10 -17.22
N PRO A 218 -14.92 -9.73 -18.50
CA PRO A 218 -14.00 -8.65 -18.88
C PRO A 218 -14.25 -7.33 -18.15
N ALA A 219 -15.52 -6.93 -18.00
CA ALA A 219 -15.88 -5.71 -17.26
C ALA A 219 -15.53 -5.82 -15.76
N ALA A 220 -15.69 -7.01 -15.17
CA ALA A 220 -15.30 -7.28 -13.79
C ALA A 220 -13.79 -7.21 -13.58
N LYS A 221 -13.00 -7.73 -14.54
CA LYS A 221 -11.54 -7.63 -14.55
C LYS A 221 -11.07 -6.19 -14.62
N ASP A 222 -11.58 -5.43 -15.59
CA ASP A 222 -11.25 -4.00 -15.76
C ASP A 222 -11.62 -3.19 -14.50
N PHE A 223 -12.74 -3.53 -13.87
CA PHE A 223 -13.15 -2.94 -12.60
C PHE A 223 -12.13 -3.21 -11.48
N ILE A 224 -11.70 -4.45 -11.28
CA ILE A 224 -10.72 -4.79 -10.23
C ILE A 224 -9.39 -4.08 -10.49
N VAL A 225 -8.89 -4.09 -11.74
CA VAL A 225 -7.64 -3.43 -12.11
C VAL A 225 -7.66 -1.95 -11.74
N ARG A 226 -8.74 -1.25 -12.10
CA ARG A 226 -8.94 0.18 -11.79
C ARG A 226 -8.99 0.47 -10.29
N ILE A 227 -9.69 -0.35 -9.51
CA ILE A 227 -9.89 -0.12 -8.07
C ILE A 227 -8.67 -0.53 -7.23
N ALA A 228 -7.94 -1.56 -7.66
CA ALA A 228 -6.79 -2.07 -6.91
C ALA A 228 -5.61 -1.07 -6.87
N GLY A 229 -5.48 -0.18 -7.86
CA GLY A 229 -4.54 0.95 -7.82
C GLY A 229 -3.09 0.52 -7.59
N ALA A 230 -2.60 -0.40 -8.42
CA ALA A 230 -1.25 -1.01 -8.35
C ALA A 230 -0.98 -1.96 -7.16
N ASP A 231 -2.00 -2.35 -6.38
CA ASP A 231 -1.89 -3.27 -5.24
C ASP A 231 -2.41 -4.68 -5.58
N ALA A 232 -1.49 -5.65 -5.70
CA ALA A 232 -1.83 -7.05 -5.97
C ALA A 232 -2.57 -7.75 -4.82
N ARG A 233 -2.30 -7.37 -3.57
CA ARG A 233 -3.01 -7.95 -2.42
C ARG A 233 -4.46 -7.52 -2.46
N ARG A 234 -4.71 -6.23 -2.72
CA ARG A 234 -6.05 -5.67 -2.84
C ARG A 234 -6.82 -6.30 -4.01
N SER A 235 -6.20 -6.46 -5.17
CA SER A 235 -6.88 -7.07 -6.33
C SER A 235 -7.33 -8.51 -6.04
N LEU A 236 -6.47 -9.32 -5.43
CA LEU A 236 -6.81 -10.70 -5.05
C LEU A 236 -7.86 -10.77 -3.94
N THR A 237 -7.85 -9.86 -2.97
CA THR A 237 -8.90 -9.79 -1.94
C THR A 237 -10.26 -9.45 -2.54
N ILE A 238 -10.32 -8.51 -3.50
CA ILE A 238 -11.58 -8.18 -4.19
C ILE A 238 -12.07 -9.39 -5.00
N LEU A 239 -11.17 -10.04 -5.75
CA LEU A 239 -11.52 -11.23 -6.52
C LEU A 239 -12.08 -12.36 -5.63
N GLU A 240 -11.45 -12.62 -4.48
CA GLU A 240 -11.89 -13.62 -3.52
C GLU A 240 -13.29 -13.33 -2.96
N ALA A 241 -13.53 -12.08 -2.54
CA ALA A 241 -14.84 -11.67 -2.04
C ALA A 241 -15.91 -11.72 -3.15
N ALA A 242 -15.58 -11.30 -4.38
CA ALA A 242 -16.49 -11.35 -5.52
C ALA A 242 -16.86 -12.79 -5.91
N ALA A 243 -15.91 -13.71 -5.83
CA ALA A 243 -16.17 -15.15 -6.01
C ALA A 243 -17.15 -15.68 -4.94
N GLY A 244 -16.98 -15.26 -3.68
CA GLY A 244 -17.89 -15.62 -2.60
C GLY A 244 -19.34 -15.13 -2.83
N ILE A 245 -19.50 -13.89 -3.30
CA ILE A 245 -20.81 -13.32 -3.64
C ILE A 245 -21.43 -14.06 -4.82
N ALA A 246 -20.67 -14.30 -5.88
CA ALA A 246 -21.15 -15.00 -7.06
C ALA A 246 -21.58 -16.44 -6.74
N ALA A 247 -20.85 -17.13 -5.86
CA ALA A 247 -21.22 -18.47 -5.38
C ALA A 247 -22.54 -18.45 -4.61
N ALA A 248 -22.71 -17.51 -3.68
CA ALA A 248 -23.98 -17.37 -2.95
C ALA A 248 -25.15 -17.09 -3.89
N GLN A 249 -24.98 -16.19 -4.87
CA GLN A 249 -26.03 -15.89 -5.86
C GLN A 249 -26.40 -17.10 -6.72
N ALA A 250 -25.42 -17.93 -7.10
CA ALA A 250 -25.66 -19.17 -7.82
C ALA A 250 -26.47 -20.17 -6.97
N GLU A 251 -26.10 -20.36 -5.70
CA GLU A 251 -26.85 -21.23 -4.77
C GLU A 251 -28.31 -20.75 -4.57
N PHE A 252 -28.53 -19.45 -4.43
CA PHE A 252 -29.88 -18.88 -4.34
C PHE A 252 -30.70 -19.07 -5.62
N ALA A 253 -30.08 -18.93 -6.79
CA ALA A 253 -30.75 -19.14 -8.07
C ALA A 253 -31.15 -20.60 -8.28
N GLU A 254 -30.29 -21.55 -7.88
CA GLU A 254 -30.61 -22.99 -7.91
C GLU A 254 -31.76 -23.34 -6.94
N ALA A 255 -31.76 -22.76 -5.73
CA ALA A 255 -32.82 -22.96 -4.75
C ALA A 255 -34.17 -22.40 -5.25
N ALA A 256 -34.19 -21.20 -5.83
CA ALA A 256 -35.41 -20.60 -6.39
C ALA A 256 -35.95 -21.38 -7.60
N ALA A 257 -35.07 -21.89 -8.46
CA ALA A 257 -35.46 -22.75 -9.58
C ALA A 257 -36.03 -24.11 -9.14
N SER A 258 -35.68 -24.58 -7.93
CA SER A 258 -36.26 -25.80 -7.35
C SER A 258 -37.65 -25.58 -6.72
N ASP A 259 -37.95 -24.38 -6.21
CA ASP A 259 -39.21 -24.05 -5.52
C ASP A 259 -40.36 -23.75 -6.50
N ASP A 260 -40.04 -23.25 -7.70
CA ASP A 260 -41.01 -22.98 -8.78
C ASP A 260 -41.51 -24.27 -9.48
N SER A 261 -41.03 -25.45 -9.05
CA SER A 261 -41.44 -26.76 -9.58
C SER A 261 -42.57 -27.45 -8.79
N VAL A 262 -43.18 -26.78 -7.80
CA VAL A 262 -44.22 -27.36 -6.91
C VAL A 262 -45.62 -26.73 -7.10
N VAL A 263 -45.87 -25.98 -8.17
CA VAL A 263 -47.25 -25.59 -8.52
C VAL A 263 -47.75 -26.47 -9.66
N ASP A 264 -48.34 -27.61 -9.31
CA ASP A 264 -49.37 -28.20 -10.16
C ASP A 264 -50.47 -28.87 -9.32
N THR A 265 -51.70 -28.65 -9.80
CA THR A 265 -52.96 -29.37 -9.52
C THR A 265 -53.59 -29.28 -8.12
N ASP A 266 -54.67 -28.49 -8.01
CA ASP A 266 -56.04 -28.99 -7.73
C ASP A 266 -56.96 -27.83 -7.33
N ASP A 267 -57.86 -27.41 -8.23
CA ASP A 267 -59.18 -26.90 -7.81
C ASP A 267 -60.22 -27.18 -8.91
N ASP A 268 -60.80 -28.38 -8.83
CA ASP A 268 -62.10 -28.70 -9.41
C ASP A 268 -63.19 -28.13 -8.49
N THR A 269 -64.00 -27.19 -8.97
CA THR A 269 -65.42 -27.12 -8.57
C THR A 269 -66.30 -26.56 -9.69
N ASP A 270 -67.24 -27.40 -10.11
CA ASP A 270 -68.39 -27.12 -10.98
C ASP A 270 -69.28 -25.98 -10.47
N ALA A 271 -69.88 -25.20 -11.38
CA ALA A 271 -71.33 -25.22 -11.63
C ALA A 271 -71.86 -23.96 -12.38
N ASP A 272 -72.59 -24.27 -13.46
CA ASP A 272 -73.84 -23.67 -13.92
C ASP A 272 -73.90 -22.33 -14.66
N ASP A 273 -74.22 -22.50 -15.95
CA ASP A 273 -75.39 -22.00 -16.68
C ASP A 273 -75.36 -20.66 -17.45
N ASP A 274 -75.80 -20.86 -18.71
CA ASP A 274 -76.67 -20.05 -19.53
C ASP A 274 -76.10 -18.91 -20.41
N ASP A 275 -75.84 -19.31 -21.66
CA ASP A 275 -76.69 -19.03 -22.83
C ASP A 275 -76.59 -17.68 -23.59
N VAL A 276 -76.62 -17.85 -24.93
CA VAL A 276 -77.00 -16.93 -26.03
C VAL A 276 -75.95 -16.01 -26.69
N ALA A 277 -75.61 -16.42 -27.94
CA ALA A 277 -75.50 -15.71 -29.24
C ALA A 277 -74.89 -14.28 -29.32
N ASP A 278 -74.24 -13.82 -30.39
CA ASP A 278 -74.42 -14.05 -31.82
C ASP A 278 -73.26 -13.35 -32.58
N GLU A 279 -72.99 -13.83 -33.81
CA GLU A 279 -72.36 -13.20 -35.00
C GLU A 279 -71.19 -12.18 -34.82
N GLY A 280 -70.03 -12.26 -35.48
CA GLY A 280 -69.69 -12.70 -36.84
C GLY A 280 -68.80 -11.61 -37.49
N ILE A 281 -67.74 -12.02 -38.23
CA ILE A 281 -67.06 -11.37 -39.38
C ILE A 281 -65.55 -11.76 -39.43
N GLU A 282 -65.29 -12.78 -40.25
CA GLU A 282 -64.27 -12.95 -41.33
C GLU A 282 -62.87 -12.28 -41.23
N ASP A 283 -61.83 -13.12 -41.01
CA ASP A 283 -60.65 -13.52 -41.86
C ASP A 283 -60.15 -12.62 -43.04
N PRO A 284 -58.94 -12.80 -43.66
CA PRO A 284 -57.90 -13.82 -43.44
C PRO A 284 -56.40 -13.40 -43.64
N THR A 285 -55.51 -14.41 -43.54
CA THR A 285 -54.16 -14.59 -44.16
C THR A 285 -52.95 -14.06 -43.37
N GLU A 286 -51.85 -14.81 -43.11
CA GLU A 286 -51.21 -15.90 -43.88
C GLU A 286 -50.67 -17.05 -42.99
N SER A 287 -50.88 -18.27 -43.51
CA SER A 287 -50.11 -19.54 -43.45
C SER A 287 -48.58 -19.37 -43.41
N GLU A 288 -47.70 -20.30 -43.05
CA GLU A 288 -47.60 -21.72 -42.65
C GLU A 288 -46.09 -21.81 -42.23
N ASP A 289 -45.63 -22.61 -41.27
CA ASP A 289 -45.39 -24.03 -41.51
C ASP A 289 -45.03 -24.75 -40.19
N SER A 290 -45.48 -26.00 -40.13
CA SER A 290 -45.44 -26.96 -39.03
C SER A 290 -44.06 -27.57 -38.79
N ALA A 291 -43.65 -27.71 -37.53
CA ALA A 291 -43.57 -28.96 -36.76
C ALA A 291 -42.51 -29.98 -37.23
N ASP A 292 -41.54 -30.25 -36.36
CA ASP A 292 -41.05 -31.60 -36.09
C ASP A 292 -40.56 -31.65 -34.63
N THR A 293 -41.31 -32.38 -33.82
CA THR A 293 -40.88 -32.97 -32.54
C THR A 293 -39.96 -34.16 -32.82
N ASP A 294 -38.79 -34.19 -32.19
CA ASP A 294 -38.20 -35.45 -31.76
C ASP A 294 -37.54 -35.26 -30.39
N ASP A 295 -37.97 -36.12 -29.48
CA ASP A 295 -37.50 -36.21 -28.10
C ASP A 295 -36.24 -37.08 -28.04
N SER A 296 -35.49 -36.86 -26.96
CA SER A 296 -34.67 -37.85 -26.24
C SER A 296 -33.14 -37.79 -26.35
N GLU A 297 -32.58 -37.84 -25.13
CA GLU A 297 -31.28 -38.36 -24.70
C GLU A 297 -30.09 -37.41 -24.51
N THR A 298 -30.11 -36.80 -23.31
CA THR A 298 -29.07 -36.88 -22.27
C THR A 298 -27.70 -36.25 -22.49
N SER A 299 -27.41 -35.23 -21.68
CA SER A 299 -26.22 -35.23 -20.83
C SER A 299 -26.51 -34.44 -19.55
N PRO A 300 -26.08 -34.91 -18.35
CA PRO A 300 -26.17 -34.12 -17.13
C PRO A 300 -25.24 -32.91 -17.26
N ALA A 301 -25.69 -31.74 -16.84
CA ALA A 301 -24.90 -30.51 -16.87
C ALA A 301 -23.59 -30.68 -16.08
N GLU A 302 -22.47 -30.86 -16.78
CA GLU A 302 -21.15 -30.71 -16.20
C GLU A 302 -20.94 -29.23 -15.83
N GLY A 303 -20.45 -29.01 -14.61
CA GLY A 303 -20.51 -27.74 -13.88
C GLY A 303 -20.11 -26.51 -14.71
N ARG A 304 -21.09 -25.66 -14.98
CA ARG A 304 -20.88 -24.35 -15.58
C ARG A 304 -20.11 -23.49 -14.56
N ALA A 305 -18.95 -22.96 -14.95
CA ALA A 305 -18.19 -22.07 -14.10
C ALA A 305 -19.06 -20.88 -13.65
N ILE A 306 -18.97 -20.54 -12.36
CA ILE A 306 -19.75 -19.45 -11.76
C ILE A 306 -19.19 -18.12 -12.26
N LEU A 307 -20.03 -17.31 -12.89
CA LEU A 307 -19.60 -16.03 -13.48
C LEU A 307 -19.44 -14.96 -12.40
N ILE A 308 -18.24 -14.39 -12.29
CA ILE A 308 -17.95 -13.22 -11.47
C ILE A 308 -18.21 -11.97 -12.32
N THR A 309 -19.29 -11.26 -12.00
CA THR A 309 -19.75 -10.07 -12.73
C THR A 309 -19.14 -8.79 -12.18
N GLU A 310 -19.19 -7.70 -12.97
CA GLU A 310 -18.81 -6.37 -12.46
C GLU A 310 -19.63 -5.99 -11.23
N ALA A 311 -20.91 -6.35 -11.17
CA ALA A 311 -21.77 -6.10 -10.01
C ALA A 311 -21.27 -6.82 -8.75
N ALA A 312 -20.87 -8.10 -8.85
CA ALA A 312 -20.29 -8.84 -7.75
C ALA A 312 -18.95 -8.23 -7.30
N CYS A 313 -18.10 -7.77 -8.23
CA CYS A 313 -16.89 -7.03 -7.90
C CYS A 313 -17.18 -5.66 -7.26
N ALA A 314 -18.24 -4.98 -7.70
CA ALA A 314 -18.68 -3.71 -7.15
C ALA A 314 -19.27 -3.90 -5.74
N GLU A 315 -19.92 -5.03 -5.45
CA GLU A 315 -20.45 -5.39 -4.15
C GLU A 315 -19.36 -5.91 -3.20
N ALA A 316 -18.45 -6.74 -3.69
CA ALA A 316 -17.27 -7.20 -2.96
C ALA A 316 -16.34 -6.04 -2.63
N SER A 317 -16.14 -5.14 -3.60
CA SER A 317 -15.54 -3.86 -3.32
C SER A 317 -16.42 -3.14 -2.33
N SER A 318 -17.77 -3.02 -2.44
CA SER A 318 -18.71 -2.41 -1.46
C SER A 318 -18.56 -2.88 0.01
N GLU A 319 -18.45 -4.18 0.27
CA GLU A 319 -18.12 -4.70 1.62
C GLU A 319 -16.67 -4.38 2.00
N THR A 320 -15.77 -4.40 1.02
CA THR A 320 -14.40 -3.88 1.14
C THR A 320 -14.34 -2.33 1.05
N VAL A 321 -15.47 -1.62 0.88
CA VAL A 321 -15.64 -0.18 0.50
C VAL A 321 -16.41 0.56 1.60
N LEU A 322 -17.21 -0.18 2.39
CA LEU A 322 -17.28 0.02 3.83
C LEU A 322 -15.86 0.02 4.47
N ARG A 323 -14.83 -0.37 3.69
CA ARG A 323 -13.41 -0.06 3.84
C ARG A 323 -12.70 0.52 2.57
N TYR A 324 -13.27 1.47 1.81
CA TYR A 324 -12.70 2.28 0.66
C TYR A 324 -13.52 2.31 -0.65
N ASP A 325 -14.28 3.39 -0.87
CA ASP A 325 -15.35 3.71 -1.85
C ASP A 325 -15.19 3.48 -3.37
N LYS A 326 -16.38 3.32 -3.98
CA LYS A 326 -16.85 3.19 -5.36
C LYS A 326 -16.49 4.37 -6.28
N ASN A 327 -16.25 4.06 -7.56
CA ASN A 327 -15.98 4.96 -8.69
C ASN A 327 -14.62 5.69 -8.61
N GLY A 328 -13.56 5.03 -9.08
CA GLY A 328 -12.17 5.52 -9.05
C GLY A 328 -11.93 6.92 -9.65
N ASP A 329 -12.79 7.41 -10.55
CA ASP A 329 -12.72 8.80 -11.05
C ASP A 329 -13.36 9.81 -10.08
N GLN A 330 -14.45 9.45 -9.41
CA GLN A 330 -15.09 10.35 -8.44
C GLN A 330 -14.23 10.56 -7.20
N HIS A 331 -13.44 9.58 -6.77
CA HIS A 331 -12.56 9.74 -5.61
C HIS A 331 -11.53 10.86 -5.86
N TYR A 332 -10.80 10.81 -6.97
CA TYR A 332 -9.86 11.88 -7.33
C TYR A 332 -10.58 13.21 -7.56
N ASP A 333 -11.75 13.20 -8.19
CA ASP A 333 -12.54 14.42 -8.39
C ASP A 333 -13.00 15.03 -7.07
N VAL A 334 -13.42 14.23 -6.09
CA VAL A 334 -13.84 14.70 -4.76
C VAL A 334 -12.65 15.24 -3.98
N VAL A 335 -11.50 14.55 -3.98
CA VAL A 335 -10.27 15.03 -3.31
C VAL A 335 -9.74 16.30 -3.99
N SER A 336 -9.82 16.36 -5.31
CA SER A 336 -9.40 17.50 -6.11
C SER A 336 -10.34 18.68 -5.88
N ALA A 337 -11.65 18.45 -5.85
CA ALA A 337 -12.65 19.46 -5.51
C ALA A 337 -12.47 19.95 -4.08
N PHE A 338 -12.24 19.05 -3.11
CA PHE A 338 -11.94 19.40 -1.73
C PHE A 338 -10.77 20.39 -1.61
N ILE A 339 -9.63 20.10 -2.25
CA ILE A 339 -8.45 20.97 -2.20
C ILE A 339 -8.67 22.25 -3.00
N LYS A 340 -9.36 22.18 -4.14
CA LYS A 340 -9.74 23.36 -4.91
C LYS A 340 -10.69 24.27 -4.14
N SER A 341 -11.59 23.73 -3.32
CA SER A 341 -12.48 24.51 -2.45
C SER A 341 -11.70 25.20 -1.34
N ILE A 342 -10.75 24.52 -0.68
CA ILE A 342 -9.84 25.15 0.28
C ILE A 342 -9.06 26.28 -0.39
N ARG A 343 -8.40 26.00 -1.53
CA ARG A 343 -7.65 26.98 -2.32
C ARG A 343 -8.52 28.15 -2.79
N GLY A 344 -9.75 27.86 -3.19
CA GLY A 344 -10.77 28.82 -3.63
C GLY A 344 -11.39 29.63 -2.48
N SER A 345 -11.04 29.30 -1.23
CA SER A 345 -11.59 29.93 -0.02
C SER A 345 -13.10 29.76 0.17
N ASP A 346 -13.63 28.64 -0.33
CA ASP A 346 -15.02 28.24 -0.14
C ASP A 346 -15.11 27.22 1.02
N VAL A 347 -15.48 27.73 2.20
CA VAL A 347 -15.58 26.94 3.44
C VAL A 347 -16.65 25.86 3.32
N ASP A 348 -17.82 26.23 2.78
CA ASP A 348 -18.98 25.34 2.71
C ASP A 348 -18.70 24.18 1.74
N ALA A 349 -18.15 24.48 0.57
CA ALA A 349 -17.76 23.44 -0.39
C ALA A 349 -16.64 22.55 0.17
N ALA A 350 -15.63 23.12 0.85
CA ALA A 350 -14.55 22.35 1.45
C ALA A 350 -15.07 21.38 2.53
N LEU A 351 -15.98 21.84 3.41
CA LEU A 351 -16.62 20.98 4.40
C LEU A 351 -17.53 19.94 3.78
N HIS A 352 -18.24 20.28 2.70
CA HIS A 352 -19.07 19.33 1.96
C HIS A 352 -18.22 18.19 1.36
N TYR A 353 -17.13 18.49 0.68
CA TYR A 353 -16.25 17.46 0.11
C TYR A 353 -15.50 16.67 1.20
N LEU A 354 -15.15 17.31 2.32
CA LEU A 354 -14.65 16.60 3.50
C LEU A 354 -15.67 15.58 4.02
N ALA A 355 -16.93 15.99 4.18
CA ALA A 355 -18.00 15.11 4.62
C ALA A 355 -18.22 13.95 3.63
N ARG A 356 -18.19 14.23 2.32
CA ARG A 356 -18.25 13.19 1.28
C ARG A 356 -17.14 12.15 1.44
N MET A 357 -15.88 12.58 1.61
CA MET A 357 -14.75 11.65 1.84
C MET A 357 -14.93 10.83 3.13
N ILE A 358 -15.41 11.45 4.22
CA ILE A 358 -15.61 10.74 5.49
C ILE A 358 -16.73 9.69 5.37
N VAL A 359 -17.86 10.03 4.74
CA VAL A 359 -18.99 9.12 4.54
C VAL A 359 -18.62 7.99 3.57
N ALA A 360 -17.79 8.29 2.57
CA ALA A 360 -17.18 7.34 1.65
C ALA A 360 -16.17 6.38 2.33
N GLY A 361 -15.82 6.58 3.60
CA GLY A 361 -14.86 5.71 4.30
C GLY A 361 -13.41 5.94 3.87
N GLU A 362 -13.07 7.14 3.39
CA GLU A 362 -11.71 7.53 3.02
C GLU A 362 -10.73 7.45 4.21
N ASP A 363 -9.42 7.22 3.96
CA ASP A 363 -8.43 7.10 5.03
C ASP A 363 -8.38 8.44 5.77
N PRO A 364 -8.69 8.50 7.07
CA PRO A 364 -8.59 9.74 7.82
C PRO A 364 -7.17 10.32 7.78
N ARG A 365 -6.16 9.45 7.68
CA ARG A 365 -4.75 9.85 7.52
C ARG A 365 -4.48 10.39 6.12
N PHE A 366 -5.16 9.90 5.08
CA PHE A 366 -5.08 10.46 3.73
C PHE A 366 -5.67 11.86 3.69
N ILE A 367 -6.88 12.06 4.22
CA ILE A 367 -7.51 13.38 4.33
C ILE A 367 -6.58 14.33 5.09
N ALA A 368 -6.08 13.92 6.27
CA ALA A 368 -5.17 14.73 7.07
C ALA A 368 -3.88 15.10 6.32
N ARG A 369 -3.28 14.18 5.56
CA ARG A 369 -2.11 14.48 4.71
C ARG A 369 -2.44 15.55 3.67
N ARG A 370 -3.61 15.48 3.02
CA ARG A 370 -4.03 16.48 2.01
C ARG A 370 -4.24 17.86 2.63
N VAL A 371 -4.79 17.92 3.85
CA VAL A 371 -4.95 19.17 4.63
C VAL A 371 -3.58 19.79 4.97
N VAL A 372 -2.61 18.98 5.43
CA VAL A 372 -1.23 19.44 5.71
C VAL A 372 -0.53 19.96 4.46
N ILE A 373 -0.67 19.27 3.32
CA ILE A 373 -0.10 19.72 2.04
C ILE A 373 -0.71 21.06 1.63
N SER A 374 -2.05 21.20 1.67
CA SER A 374 -2.72 22.45 1.30
C SER A 374 -2.30 23.62 2.20
N ALA A 375 -2.10 23.39 3.50
CA ALA A 375 -1.57 24.40 4.41
C ALA A 375 -0.20 24.96 3.97
N ALA A 376 0.68 24.12 3.45
CA ALA A 376 2.00 24.54 2.99
C ALA A 376 2.01 25.07 1.54
N GLU A 377 1.20 24.47 0.66
CA GLU A 377 1.16 24.77 -0.78
C GLU A 377 0.28 25.99 -1.10
N ASP A 378 -0.90 26.09 -0.49
CA ASP A 378 -1.94 27.06 -0.86
C ASP A 378 -2.00 28.27 0.09
N ILE A 379 -1.51 28.13 1.32
CA ILE A 379 -1.49 29.19 2.34
C ILE A 379 -0.05 29.68 2.58
N GLY A 380 0.87 28.76 2.89
CA GLY A 380 2.30 29.05 3.02
C GLY A 380 2.59 30.18 4.03
N MET A 381 3.42 31.15 3.63
CA MET A 381 3.80 32.26 4.50
C MET A 381 2.76 33.37 4.58
N ALA A 382 1.66 33.30 3.81
CA ALA A 382 0.56 34.26 3.95
C ALA A 382 -0.12 34.11 5.32
N ASP A 383 -0.11 32.89 5.87
CA ASP A 383 -0.43 32.63 7.27
C ASP A 383 0.40 31.45 7.82
N PRO A 384 1.51 31.74 8.52
CA PRO A 384 2.38 30.70 9.08
C PRO A 384 1.74 29.81 10.15
N GLN A 385 0.56 30.15 10.68
CA GLN A 385 -0.16 29.29 11.64
C GLN A 385 -0.93 28.14 10.98
N ALA A 386 -1.18 28.22 9.67
CA ALA A 386 -1.92 27.21 8.92
C ALA A 386 -1.29 25.80 9.02
N LEU A 387 0.03 25.69 8.83
CA LEU A 387 0.72 24.41 8.87
C LEU A 387 0.72 23.78 10.28
N PRO A 388 1.08 24.51 11.37
CA PRO A 388 0.93 24.01 12.73
C PRO A 388 -0.48 23.51 13.06
N ILE A 389 -1.53 24.23 12.65
CA ILE A 389 -2.93 23.83 12.88
C ILE A 389 -3.25 22.54 12.13
N ALA A 390 -2.86 22.44 10.84
CA ALA A 390 -3.08 21.25 10.05
C ALA A 390 -2.33 20.02 10.61
N VAL A 391 -1.10 20.20 11.09
CA VAL A 391 -0.32 19.14 11.74
C VAL A 391 -0.98 18.71 13.06
N ALA A 392 -1.44 19.66 13.88
CA ALA A 392 -2.16 19.36 15.11
C ALA A 392 -3.44 18.55 14.84
N ALA A 393 -4.21 18.92 13.81
CA ALA A 393 -5.37 18.15 13.38
C ALA A 393 -5.00 16.75 12.90
N SER A 394 -3.92 16.60 12.13
CA SER A 394 -3.42 15.29 11.69
C SER A 394 -3.05 14.38 12.87
N THR A 395 -2.34 14.91 13.85
CA THR A 395 -2.01 14.18 15.09
C THR A 395 -3.26 13.85 15.90
N ALA A 396 -4.22 14.78 16.00
CA ALA A 396 -5.48 14.54 16.69
C ALA A 396 -6.27 13.39 16.03
N VAL A 397 -6.37 13.36 14.70
CA VAL A 397 -7.02 12.28 13.96
C VAL A 397 -6.35 10.93 14.22
N GLN A 398 -5.02 10.88 14.24
CA GLN A 398 -4.28 9.64 14.51
C GLN A 398 -4.50 9.12 15.93
N ASN A 399 -4.58 10.03 16.90
CA ASN A 399 -4.71 9.67 18.32
C ASN A 399 -6.15 9.36 18.73
N ILE A 400 -7.14 10.05 18.14
CA ILE A 400 -8.55 9.93 18.49
C ILE A 400 -9.24 8.84 17.66
N GLY A 401 -8.91 8.71 16.38
CA GLY A 401 -9.62 7.84 15.45
C GLY A 401 -10.95 8.44 14.97
N MET A 402 -11.67 7.70 14.12
CA MET A 402 -12.99 8.09 13.61
C MET A 402 -14.10 7.40 14.44
N PRO A 403 -15.27 8.06 14.62
CA PRO A 403 -15.72 9.25 13.92
C PRO A 403 -15.28 10.60 14.54
N GLU A 404 -14.80 10.66 15.78
CA GLU A 404 -14.48 11.92 16.49
C GLU A 404 -13.38 12.75 15.82
N GLY A 405 -12.43 12.10 15.13
CA GLY A 405 -11.39 12.77 14.32
C GLY A 405 -11.93 13.68 13.21
N ARG A 406 -13.21 13.55 12.83
CA ARG A 406 -13.86 14.48 11.88
C ARG A 406 -13.93 15.92 12.41
N ILE A 407 -13.97 16.09 13.73
CA ILE A 407 -14.13 17.40 14.38
C ILE A 407 -12.86 18.26 14.21
N PRO A 408 -11.65 17.80 14.62
CA PRO A 408 -10.43 18.57 14.38
C PRO A 408 -10.11 18.72 12.88
N LEU A 409 -10.52 17.78 12.02
CA LEU A 409 -10.42 17.96 10.57
C LEU A 409 -11.29 19.12 10.08
N ALA A 410 -12.54 19.18 10.50
CA ALA A 410 -13.46 20.26 10.12
C ALA A 410 -12.95 21.63 10.60
N GLU A 411 -12.41 21.70 11.82
CA GLU A 411 -11.79 22.92 12.36
C GLU A 411 -10.61 23.39 11.50
N ALA A 412 -9.66 22.48 11.20
CA ALA A 412 -8.51 22.81 10.37
C ALA A 412 -8.92 23.21 8.94
N VAL A 413 -9.84 22.47 8.31
CA VAL A 413 -10.31 22.79 6.96
C VAL A 413 -10.98 24.16 6.91
N THR A 414 -11.81 24.48 7.90
CA THR A 414 -12.45 25.80 8.01
C THR A 414 -11.40 26.91 8.13
N TYR A 415 -10.39 26.70 8.97
CA TYR A 415 -9.27 27.63 9.11
C TYR A 415 -8.54 27.86 7.78
N LEU A 416 -8.12 26.78 7.10
CA LEU A 416 -7.37 26.87 5.85
C LEU A 416 -8.19 27.51 4.72
N ALA A 417 -9.48 27.20 4.64
CA ALA A 417 -10.37 27.80 3.65
C ALA A 417 -10.48 29.33 3.87
N MET A 418 -10.54 29.82 5.10
CA MET A 418 -10.58 31.27 5.38
C MET A 418 -9.22 31.97 5.35
N ALA A 419 -8.12 31.22 5.45
CA ALA A 419 -6.77 31.80 5.50
C ALA A 419 -6.38 32.54 4.20
N PRO A 420 -5.55 33.59 4.29
CA PRO A 420 -5.01 34.26 3.11
C PRO A 420 -4.15 33.28 2.28
N LYS A 421 -4.29 33.32 0.95
CA LYS A 421 -3.66 32.34 0.07
C LYS A 421 -2.31 32.82 -0.47
N SER A 422 -1.33 31.94 -0.49
CA SER A 422 -0.06 32.12 -1.17
C SER A 422 0.59 30.77 -1.49
N ASN A 423 1.01 30.63 -2.74
CA ASN A 423 1.87 29.53 -3.19
C ASN A 423 3.32 29.98 -3.43
N ALA A 424 3.73 31.15 -2.92
CA ALA A 424 5.02 31.76 -3.23
C ALA A 424 6.19 30.87 -2.79
N SER A 425 6.13 30.28 -1.59
CA SER A 425 7.19 29.37 -1.10
C SER A 425 7.25 28.07 -1.91
N TYR A 426 6.10 27.52 -2.29
CA TYR A 426 6.00 26.34 -3.15
C TYR A 426 6.63 26.59 -4.53
N ARG A 427 6.21 27.67 -5.21
CA ARG A 427 6.77 28.05 -6.52
C ARG A 427 8.26 28.39 -6.47
N ALA A 428 8.73 29.00 -5.38
CA ALA A 428 10.14 29.30 -5.18
C ALA A 428 11.01 28.03 -5.17
N LEU A 429 10.55 26.99 -4.48
CA LEU A 429 11.25 25.71 -4.43
C LEU A 429 11.24 25.00 -5.79
N ASP A 430 10.09 24.97 -6.48
CA ASP A 430 9.98 24.37 -7.81
C ASP A 430 10.92 25.05 -8.83
N ALA A 431 11.01 26.38 -8.78
CA ALA A 431 11.93 27.13 -9.62
C ALA A 431 13.41 26.80 -9.32
N ALA A 432 13.77 26.65 -8.04
CA ALA A 432 15.12 26.24 -7.65
C ALA A 432 15.44 24.80 -8.09
N ILE A 433 14.49 23.87 -7.96
CA ILE A 433 14.63 22.48 -8.43
C ILE A 433 14.80 22.45 -9.95
N ALA A 434 14.03 23.27 -10.69
CA ALA A 434 14.14 23.36 -12.15
C ALA A 434 15.53 23.84 -12.58
N ASP A 435 16.08 24.87 -11.92
CA ASP A 435 17.44 25.35 -12.20
C ASP A 435 18.49 24.26 -11.95
N VAL A 436 18.38 23.51 -10.84
CA VAL A 436 19.28 22.38 -10.54
C VAL A 436 19.19 21.28 -11.61
N LYS A 437 17.97 20.90 -12.02
CA LYS A 437 17.75 19.90 -13.08
C LYS A 437 18.30 20.34 -14.43
N ASN A 438 18.28 21.64 -14.71
CA ASN A 438 18.83 22.23 -15.93
C ASN A 438 20.35 22.48 -15.86
N GLY A 439 21.03 22.02 -14.80
CA GLY A 439 22.49 22.12 -14.65
C GLY A 439 22.99 23.45 -14.10
N PHE A 440 22.12 24.34 -13.64
CA PHE A 440 22.49 25.62 -13.01
C PHE A 440 22.83 25.50 -11.51
N SER A 441 23.31 24.34 -11.05
CA SER A 441 23.64 24.11 -9.64
C SER A 441 24.88 24.87 -9.17
N GLY A 442 25.87 25.08 -10.05
CA GLY A 442 27.14 25.73 -9.69
C GLY A 442 27.92 24.99 -8.60
N GLN A 443 29.06 25.55 -8.18
CA GLN A 443 29.75 25.08 -6.97
C GLN A 443 29.39 25.99 -5.79
N VAL A 444 29.31 25.40 -4.59
CA VAL A 444 29.17 26.16 -3.35
C VAL A 444 30.36 27.13 -3.22
N PRO A 445 30.13 28.44 -2.96
CA PRO A 445 31.19 29.41 -2.72
C PRO A 445 32.17 28.95 -1.65
N THR A 446 33.47 29.17 -1.84
CA THR A 446 34.53 28.62 -0.97
C THR A 446 34.41 29.05 0.49
N HIS A 447 34.00 30.30 0.72
CA HIS A 447 33.77 30.85 2.07
C HIS A 447 32.55 30.24 2.78
N LEU A 448 31.69 29.48 2.09
CA LEU A 448 30.55 28.77 2.70
C LEU A 448 30.79 27.26 2.84
N ARG A 449 31.91 26.73 2.35
CA ARG A 449 32.23 25.31 2.46
C ARG A 449 32.66 24.94 3.88
N ASP A 450 32.46 23.69 4.25
CA ASP A 450 32.89 23.19 5.55
C ASP A 450 34.42 23.32 5.71
N ALA A 451 34.82 23.84 6.87
CA ALA A 451 36.20 24.12 7.25
C ALA A 451 36.72 23.18 8.36
N HIS A 452 35.90 22.26 8.87
CA HIS A 452 36.20 21.46 10.06
C HIS A 452 36.93 20.14 9.79
N TYR A 453 37.22 19.81 8.52
CA TYR A 453 37.93 18.57 8.16
C TYR A 453 39.42 18.79 7.86
N PRO A 454 40.29 17.76 8.03
CA PRO A 454 41.72 17.87 7.75
C PRO A 454 42.00 18.26 6.29
N GLY A 455 42.79 19.31 6.06
CA GLY A 455 43.11 19.85 4.73
C GLY A 455 42.17 20.94 4.21
N ALA A 456 41.07 21.25 4.92
CA ALA A 456 40.14 22.31 4.49
C ALA A 456 40.79 23.70 4.41
N LYS A 457 41.72 24.01 5.35
CA LYS A 457 42.50 25.26 5.34
C LYS A 457 43.43 25.39 4.13
N GLU A 458 44.03 24.28 3.68
CA GLU A 458 44.91 24.28 2.49
C GLU A 458 44.11 24.47 1.20
N LEU A 459 42.84 24.10 1.20
CA LEU A 459 41.88 24.28 0.11
C LEU A 459 41.14 25.63 0.16
N GLY A 460 41.46 26.50 1.14
CA GLY A 460 40.80 27.80 1.33
C GLY A 460 39.31 27.71 1.71
N HIS A 461 38.86 26.58 2.25
CA HIS A 461 37.46 26.42 2.66
C HIS A 461 37.16 27.20 3.93
N GLY A 462 36.05 27.94 3.92
CA GLY A 462 35.63 28.80 5.03
C GLY A 462 36.48 30.07 5.19
N GLU A 463 37.55 30.24 4.42
CA GLU A 463 38.30 31.50 4.39
C GLU A 463 37.41 32.62 3.83
N GLY A 464 37.36 33.75 4.54
CA GLY A 464 36.51 34.89 4.18
C GLY A 464 35.04 34.73 4.57
N TYR A 465 34.66 33.67 5.28
CA TYR A 465 33.30 33.54 5.83
C TYR A 465 32.99 34.69 6.78
N LYS A 466 31.85 35.35 6.55
CA LYS A 466 31.34 36.39 7.45
C LYS A 466 30.28 35.80 8.35
N TYR A 467 30.55 35.72 9.65
CA TYR A 467 29.60 35.19 10.61
C TYR A 467 28.50 36.19 10.90
N SER A 468 27.26 35.88 10.50
CA SER A 468 26.13 36.82 10.48
C SER A 468 25.85 37.51 11.82
N HIS A 469 26.07 36.86 12.96
CA HIS A 469 25.82 37.45 14.29
C HIS A 469 26.79 38.57 14.67
N ASP A 470 27.97 38.63 14.03
CA ASP A 470 28.95 39.70 14.26
C ASP A 470 28.66 40.95 13.42
N HIS A 471 27.66 40.88 12.52
CA HIS A 471 27.27 41.97 11.65
C HIS A 471 26.00 42.69 12.14
N PRO A 472 25.83 43.99 11.82
CA PRO A 472 24.62 44.74 12.15
C PRO A 472 23.35 44.00 11.73
N HIS A 473 22.32 44.05 12.58
CA HIS A 473 21.04 43.36 12.40
C HIS A 473 21.13 41.83 12.28
N GLY A 474 22.31 41.24 12.53
CA GLY A 474 22.53 39.81 12.34
C GLY A 474 22.60 39.41 10.86
N VAL A 475 22.99 40.32 9.97
CA VAL A 475 23.01 40.09 8.52
C VAL A 475 24.39 40.37 7.94
N ALA A 476 25.08 39.32 7.51
CA ALA A 476 26.37 39.44 6.82
C ALA A 476 26.18 39.67 5.31
N ALA A 477 26.66 40.80 4.81
CA ALA A 477 26.76 41.09 3.39
C ALA A 477 27.84 40.21 2.72
N GLN A 478 27.42 39.14 2.06
CA GLN A 478 28.25 38.21 1.30
C GLN A 478 27.40 37.48 0.25
N GLU A 479 28.04 36.88 -0.74
CA GLU A 479 27.34 36.04 -1.72
C GLU A 479 27.03 34.67 -1.12
N TYR A 480 25.76 34.27 -1.19
CA TYR A 480 25.29 32.97 -0.70
C TYR A 480 24.98 31.99 -1.83
N LEU A 481 24.54 32.50 -2.98
CA LEU A 481 24.33 31.68 -4.16
C LEU A 481 25.66 31.45 -4.89
N PRO A 482 25.81 30.31 -5.59
CA PRO A 482 26.88 30.11 -6.54
C PRO A 482 26.93 31.21 -7.60
N GLU A 483 28.10 31.43 -8.19
CA GLU A 483 28.30 32.44 -9.24
C GLU A 483 27.32 32.29 -10.41
N THR A 484 27.01 31.05 -10.78
CA THR A 484 26.06 30.71 -11.85
C THR A 484 24.63 31.16 -11.58
N LEU A 485 24.29 31.43 -10.31
CA LEU A 485 22.98 31.87 -9.84
C LEU A 485 23.02 33.27 -9.24
N ARG A 486 24.10 34.03 -9.45
CA ARG A 486 24.23 35.38 -8.91
C ARG A 486 23.04 36.24 -9.37
N GLY A 487 22.45 36.96 -8.41
CA GLY A 487 21.30 37.84 -8.67
C GLY A 487 19.94 37.13 -8.71
N LYS A 488 19.89 35.79 -8.82
CA LYS A 488 18.63 35.03 -8.86
C LYS A 488 17.81 35.30 -7.59
N ARG A 489 16.49 35.37 -7.77
CA ARG A 489 15.47 35.48 -6.73
C ARG A 489 14.45 34.37 -6.97
N TYR A 490 14.21 33.55 -5.97
CA TYR A 490 13.23 32.46 -6.07
C TYR A 490 11.94 32.80 -5.34
N TYR A 491 12.05 33.37 -4.14
CA TYR A 491 10.89 33.69 -3.32
C TYR A 491 10.40 35.12 -3.59
N GLU A 492 9.19 35.21 -4.11
CA GLU A 492 8.48 36.45 -4.41
C GLU A 492 7.18 36.47 -3.57
N PRO A 493 7.20 37.09 -2.38
CA PRO A 493 6.04 37.10 -1.49
C PRO A 493 4.87 37.84 -2.14
N THR A 494 3.67 37.38 -1.86
CA THR A 494 2.43 38.06 -2.27
C THR A 494 2.12 39.24 -1.34
N GLY A 495 1.09 40.03 -1.69
CA GLY A 495 0.55 41.05 -0.81
C GLY A 495 -0.47 40.54 0.22
N ASN A 496 -0.68 39.22 0.30
CA ASN A 496 -1.74 38.59 1.07
C ASN A 496 -1.26 38.25 2.50
N GLY A 497 -2.14 38.47 3.48
CA GLY A 497 -1.88 38.12 4.87
C GLY A 497 -0.54 38.67 5.39
N MET A 498 0.19 37.81 6.08
CA MET A 498 1.48 38.11 6.67
C MET A 498 2.57 38.39 5.63
N GLU A 499 2.45 37.89 4.39
CA GLU A 499 3.46 38.10 3.34
C GLU A 499 3.66 39.56 2.99
N ARG A 500 2.66 40.43 3.20
CA ARG A 500 2.85 41.87 3.06
C ARG A 500 3.97 42.40 3.96
N SER A 501 3.91 42.09 5.25
CA SER A 501 4.92 42.50 6.23
C SER A 501 6.25 41.76 6.04
N LEU A 502 6.19 40.49 5.65
CA LEU A 502 7.39 39.70 5.36
C LEU A 502 8.09 40.17 4.09
N GLY A 503 7.35 40.69 3.11
CA GLY A 503 7.88 41.30 1.89
C GLY A 503 8.71 42.54 2.20
N GLU A 504 8.19 43.45 3.04
CA GLU A 504 8.93 44.62 3.51
C GLU A 504 10.23 44.22 4.23
N ARG A 505 10.14 43.20 5.10
CA ARG A 505 11.32 42.63 5.76
C ARG A 505 12.30 42.02 4.77
N LEU A 506 11.82 41.28 3.77
CA LEU A 506 12.65 40.63 2.76
C LEU A 506 13.41 41.67 1.93
N GLU A 507 12.75 42.76 1.53
CA GLU A 507 13.41 43.86 0.83
C GLU A 507 14.52 44.50 1.65
N MET A 508 14.26 44.76 2.94
CA MET A 508 15.28 45.26 3.87
C MET A 508 16.47 44.29 3.95
N LEU A 509 16.21 43.00 4.13
CA LEU A 509 17.25 41.96 4.18
C LEU A 509 18.05 41.91 2.87
N GLN A 510 17.39 42.03 1.72
CA GLN A 510 18.06 42.03 0.42
C GLN A 510 18.99 43.23 0.26
N ARG A 511 18.59 44.44 0.72
CA ARG A 511 19.47 45.62 0.72
C ARG A 511 20.67 45.44 1.64
N LEU A 512 20.51 44.76 2.78
CA LEU A 512 21.62 44.48 3.69
C LEU A 512 22.56 43.39 3.17
N LEU A 513 22.03 42.38 2.47
CA LEU A 513 22.81 41.28 1.89
C LEU A 513 23.60 41.72 0.64
N ARG A 514 23.06 42.69 -0.11
CA ARG A 514 23.64 43.24 -1.34
C ARG A 514 23.66 44.78 -1.25
N PRO A 515 24.49 45.35 -0.36
CA PRO A 515 24.55 46.78 -0.08
C PRO A 515 25.12 47.62 -1.23
#